data_AF-A0A962V2R6-F1
#
_entry.id   AF-A0A962V2R6-F1
#
_cell.length_a   1.000
_cell.length_b   1.000
_cell.length_c   1.000
_cell.angle_alpha   90.00
_cell.angle_beta   90.00
_cell.angle_gamma   90.00
#
_symmetry.space_group_name_H-M   'P 1'
#
loop_
_entity.id
_entity.type
_entity.pdbx_description
1 polymer ?
#
loop_
_entity_poly.entity_id
_entity_poly.type
_entity_poly.pdbx_seq_one_letter_code
_entity_poly.pdbx_strand_id
1 'polypeptide(L)'
;MDIYHIWCNLKAGVSDLDFATHVRRYLDHLQSQDQLVTYRITRRKLGLGSADLPEFHIQLEFRNLTQLDQAFATVATRRDPVEAFHHAVNSQVS
;
A
#
# COMPACT_ATOMS: atom_id res chain seq x y z
N MET A 1 6.64 -17.39 -1.62
CA MET A 1 6.30 -16.01 -1.24
C MET A 1 4.81 -15.85 -1.39
N ASP A 2 4.19 -15.24 -0.40
CA ASP A 2 2.78 -14.86 -0.47
C ASP A 2 2.69 -13.39 -0.87
N ILE A 3 1.75 -13.06 -1.74
CA ILE A 3 1.63 -11.72 -2.31
C ILE A 3 0.26 -11.15 -1.95
N TYR A 4 0.27 -9.98 -1.31
CA TYR A 4 -0.93 -9.21 -1.05
C TYR A 4 -1.07 -8.08 -2.07
N HIS A 5 -2.27 -7.89 -2.60
CA HIS A 5 -2.56 -6.93 -3.64
C HIS A 5 -3.52 -5.85 -3.14
N ILE A 6 -3.20 -4.60 -3.45
CA ILE A 6 -4.04 -3.43 -3.16
C ILE A 6 -4.33 -2.73 -4.47
N TRP A 7 -5.60 -2.51 -4.77
CA TRP A 7 -6.04 -1.66 -5.88
C TRP A 7 -6.80 -0.47 -5.33
N CYS A 8 -6.49 0.72 -5.83
CA CYS A 8 -7.17 1.93 -5.40
C CYS A 8 -7.17 3.03 -6.46
N ASN A 9 -8.19 3.89 -6.37
CA ASN A 9 -8.22 5.18 -7.06
C ASN A 9 -7.95 6.26 -6.02
N LEU A 10 -7.31 7.34 -6.46
CA LEU A 10 -7.10 8.50 -5.59
C LEU A 10 -8.32 9.42 -5.62
N LYS A 11 -8.62 10.06 -4.49
CA LYS A 11 -9.60 11.13 -4.40
C LYS A 11 -9.17 12.31 -5.26
N ALA A 12 -10.15 13.04 -5.77
CA ALA A 12 -9.90 14.25 -6.53
C ALA A 12 -9.03 15.24 -5.74
N GLY A 13 -8.00 15.77 -6.39
CA GLY A 13 -7.04 16.71 -5.80
C GLY A 13 -5.86 16.08 -5.07
N VAL A 14 -5.81 14.74 -4.91
CA VAL A 14 -4.63 14.06 -4.39
C VAL A 14 -3.56 13.96 -5.47
N SER A 15 -2.33 14.35 -5.12
CA SER A 15 -1.16 14.22 -5.99
C SER A 15 -0.66 12.78 -6.06
N ASP A 16 -0.53 12.23 -7.27
CA ASP A 16 0.07 10.92 -7.55
C ASP A 16 1.42 10.74 -6.84
N LEU A 17 2.28 11.77 -6.94
CA LEU A 17 3.66 11.69 -6.46
C LEU A 17 3.70 11.72 -4.94
N ASP A 18 2.86 12.54 -4.32
CA ASP A 18 2.77 12.62 -2.86
C ASP A 18 2.20 11.33 -2.29
N PHE A 19 1.14 10.79 -2.91
CA PHE A 19 0.60 9.47 -2.57
C PHE A 19 1.69 8.40 -2.64
N ALA A 20 2.39 8.29 -3.77
CA ALA A 20 3.44 7.29 -3.94
C ALA A 20 4.59 7.48 -2.93
N THR A 21 4.95 8.73 -2.61
CA THR A 21 6.00 9.04 -1.63
C THR A 21 5.60 8.63 -0.22
N HIS A 22 4.37 8.93 0.20
CA HIS A 22 3.85 8.52 1.50
C HIS A 22 3.77 7.00 1.63
N VAL A 23 3.27 6.32 0.60
CA VAL A 23 3.21 4.84 0.58
C VAL A 23 4.60 4.24 0.65
N ARG A 24 5.58 4.72 -0.15
CA ARG A 24 6.97 4.23 -0.08
C ARG A 24 7.56 4.37 1.30
N ARG A 25 7.49 5.57 1.89
CA ARG A 25 8.03 5.83 3.23
C ARG A 25 7.51 4.84 4.27
N TYR A 26 6.24 4.50 4.18
CA TYR A 26 5.63 3.53 5.09
C TYR A 26 6.09 2.10 4.82
N LEU A 27 6.08 1.66 3.55
CA LEU A 27 6.49 0.30 3.20
C LEU A 27 7.98 0.06 3.43
N ASP A 28 8.82 1.08 3.23
CA ASP A 28 10.24 1.07 3.60
C ASP A 28 10.42 0.88 5.11
N HIS A 29 9.57 1.51 5.93
CA HIS A 29 9.57 1.30 7.37
C HIS A 29 9.24 -0.16 7.72
N LEU A 30 8.19 -0.75 7.15
CA LEU A 30 7.86 -2.16 7.38
C LEU A 30 8.98 -3.10 6.92
N GLN A 31 9.61 -2.81 5.79
CA GLN A 31 10.74 -3.58 5.27
C GLN A 31 11.95 -3.48 6.22
N SER A 32 12.23 -2.30 6.78
CA SER A 32 13.30 -2.10 7.77
C SER A 32 13.10 -2.90 9.07
N GLN A 33 11.85 -3.26 9.39
CA GLN A 33 11.50 -4.08 10.55
C GLN A 33 11.33 -5.57 10.20
N ASP A 34 11.73 -5.97 8.99
CA ASP A 34 11.63 -7.34 8.50
C ASP A 34 10.18 -7.88 8.48
N GLN A 35 9.19 -6.98 8.45
CA GLN A 35 7.75 -7.29 8.39
C GLN A 35 7.25 -7.45 6.94
N LEU A 36 8.05 -7.02 5.97
CA LEU A 36 7.78 -7.07 4.54
C LEU A 36 9.06 -7.45 3.80
N VAL A 37 8.98 -8.30 2.78
CA VAL A 37 10.16 -8.68 1.98
C VAL A 37 10.49 -7.61 0.96
N THR A 38 9.50 -7.23 0.16
CA THR A 38 9.61 -6.20 -0.87
C THR A 38 8.22 -5.73 -1.30
N TYR A 39 8.16 -4.68 -2.10
CA TYR A 39 6.91 -4.18 -2.66
C TYR A 39 7.10 -3.52 -4.03
N ARG A 40 5.98 -3.36 -4.74
CA ARG A 40 5.89 -2.57 -5.98
C ARG A 40 4.70 -1.64 -5.92
N ILE A 41 4.89 -0.39 -6.32
CA ILE A 41 3.81 0.58 -6.54
C ILE A 41 3.74 0.86 -8.03
N THR A 42 2.60 0.58 -8.64
CA THR A 42 2.37 0.78 -10.07
C THR A 42 1.12 1.64 -10.28
N ARG A 43 1.12 2.43 -11.35
CA ARG A 43 -0.07 3.15 -11.82
C ARG A 43 -0.19 2.95 -13.32
N ARG A 44 -1.37 2.55 -13.80
CA ARG A 44 -1.65 2.58 -15.24
C ARG A 44 -1.80 4.03 -15.71
N LYS A 45 -1.50 4.31 -16.97
CA LYS A 45 -1.56 5.66 -17.54
C LYS A 45 -2.28 5.65 -18.89
N LEU A 46 -2.66 6.85 -19.35
CA LEU A 46 -3.22 7.08 -20.68
C LEU A 46 -4.54 6.34 -20.95
N GLY A 47 -5.29 5.96 -19.91
CA GLY A 47 -6.53 5.20 -20.05
C GLY A 47 -6.33 3.79 -20.61
N LEU A 48 -5.10 3.27 -20.62
CA LEU A 48 -4.77 1.94 -21.15
C LEU A 48 -5.08 0.85 -20.12
N GLY A 49 -6.36 0.58 -19.89
CA GLY A 49 -6.85 -0.46 -18.99
C GLY A 49 -8.39 -0.47 -18.89
N SER A 50 -8.96 -1.53 -18.28
CA SER A 50 -10.41 -1.61 -18.07
C SER A 50 -10.91 -0.45 -17.19
N ALA A 51 -12.02 0.19 -17.56
CA ALA A 51 -12.63 1.25 -16.76
C ALA A 51 -12.99 0.79 -15.33
N ASP A 52 -13.26 -0.51 -15.16
CA ASP A 52 -13.67 -1.10 -13.88
C ASP A 52 -12.50 -1.38 -12.93
N LEU A 53 -11.25 -1.32 -13.41
CA LEU A 53 -10.07 -1.52 -12.57
C LEU A 53 -9.57 -0.19 -12.01
N PRO A 54 -9.12 -0.14 -10.75
CA PRO A 54 -8.49 1.07 -10.22
C PRO A 54 -7.16 1.40 -10.91
N GLU A 55 -6.74 2.65 -10.82
CA GLU A 55 -5.53 3.12 -11.50
C GLU A 55 -4.24 2.71 -10.82
N PHE A 56 -4.22 2.71 -9.49
CA PHE A 56 -3.07 2.27 -8.71
C PHE A 56 -3.19 0.81 -8.32
N HIS A 57 -2.05 0.12 -8.39
CA HIS A 57 -1.89 -1.25 -7.94
C HIS A 57 -0.58 -1.37 -7.14
N ILE A 58 -0.70 -1.86 -5.92
CA ILE A 58 0.42 -2.10 -5.01
C ILE A 58 0.50 -3.61 -4.74
N GLN A 59 1.69 -4.16 -4.84
CA GLN A 59 2.01 -5.54 -4.47
C GLN A 59 2.93 -5.53 -3.27
N LEU A 60 2.60 -6.32 -2.26
CA LEU A 60 3.41 -6.54 -1.07
C LEU A 60 3.82 -8.02 -1.03
N GLU A 61 5.10 -8.32 -0.90
CA GLU A 61 5.61 -9.69 -0.86
C GLU A 61 6.03 -10.08 0.56
N PHE A 62 5.61 -11.28 0.98
CA PHE A 62 5.90 -11.87 2.28
C PHE A 62 6.53 -13.25 2.11
N ARG A 63 7.34 -13.67 3.09
CA ARG A 63 7.97 -14.99 3.15
C ARG A 63 6.94 -16.11 3.22
N ASN A 64 5.92 -15.91 4.06
CA ASN A 64 4.83 -16.85 4.30
C ASN A 64 3.60 -16.12 4.87
N LEU A 65 2.48 -16.85 4.95
CA LEU A 65 1.21 -16.35 5.50
C LEU A 65 1.33 -15.91 6.97
N THR A 66 2.24 -16.48 7.75
CA THR A 66 2.46 -16.06 9.14
C THR A 66 3.05 -14.64 9.21
N GLN A 67 4.03 -14.31 8.37
CA GLN A 67 4.60 -12.96 8.31
C GLN A 67 3.53 -11.95 7.84
N LEU A 68 2.73 -12.34 6.84
CA LEU A 68 1.58 -11.56 6.38
C LEU A 68 0.66 -11.24 7.56
N ASP A 69 0.15 -12.26 8.25
CA ASP A 69 -0.79 -12.08 9.37
C ASP A 69 -0.20 -11.21 10.50
N GLN A 70 1.09 -11.39 10.82
CA GLN A 70 1.78 -10.59 11.83
C GLN A 70 1.92 -9.13 11.42
N ALA A 71 2.24 -8.86 10.15
CA ALA A 71 2.29 -7.51 9.62
C ALA A 71 0.90 -6.85 9.73
N PHE A 72 -0.18 -7.54 9.33
CA PHE A 72 -1.55 -7.01 9.44
C PHE A 72 -2.03 -6.83 10.89
N ALA A 73 -1.67 -7.73 11.81
CA ALA A 73 -2.00 -7.57 13.22
C ALA A 73 -1.31 -6.34 13.83
N THR A 74 -0.05 -6.08 13.42
CA THR A 74 0.67 -4.85 13.78
C THR A 74 -0.05 -3.62 13.21
N VAL A 75 -0.53 -3.71 11.97
CA VAL A 75 -1.28 -2.62 11.33
C VAL A 75 -2.63 -2.35 12.01
N ALA A 76 -3.31 -3.41 12.47
CA ALA A 76 -4.63 -3.32 13.11
C ALA A 76 -4.55 -2.81 14.57
N THR A 77 -3.41 -2.99 15.24
CA THR A 77 -3.20 -2.52 16.61
C THR A 77 -2.84 -1.03 16.57
N ARG A 78 -3.84 -0.18 16.85
CA ARG A 78 -3.84 1.30 16.84
C ARG A 78 -2.80 1.98 17.74
N ARG A 79 -1.51 1.67 17.60
CA ARG A 79 -0.41 2.35 18.28
C ARG A 79 0.57 2.82 17.21
N ASP A 80 0.40 4.08 16.83
CA ASP A 80 1.23 4.96 15.97
C ASP A 80 2.70 4.51 15.83
N PRO A 81 3.30 4.36 14.63
CA PRO A 81 3.26 5.21 13.41
C PRO A 81 2.39 4.67 12.25
N VAL A 82 1.55 3.69 12.55
CA VAL A 82 0.71 2.95 11.59
C VAL A 82 -0.55 3.72 11.17
N GLU A 83 -0.95 4.72 11.97
CA GLU A 83 -2.04 5.64 11.60
C GLU A 83 -1.78 6.29 10.24
N ALA A 84 -0.52 6.52 9.89
CA ALA A 84 -0.14 7.12 8.61
C ALA A 84 -0.54 6.28 7.39
N PHE A 85 -0.57 4.94 7.41
CA PHE A 85 -0.93 4.18 6.20
C PHE A 85 -2.44 4.05 6.03
N HIS A 86 -3.16 3.71 7.11
CA HIS A 86 -4.62 3.71 7.08
C HIS A 86 -5.15 5.11 6.80
N HIS A 87 -4.58 6.16 7.37
CA HIS A 87 -4.98 7.53 7.09
C HIS A 87 -4.47 7.99 5.72
N ALA A 88 -3.19 7.83 5.34
CA ALA A 88 -2.69 8.29 4.04
C ALA A 88 -3.28 7.52 2.85
N VAL A 89 -3.64 6.25 3.00
CA VAL A 89 -4.33 5.51 1.94
C VAL A 89 -5.84 5.71 2.05
N ASN A 90 -6.52 5.36 3.16
CA ASN A 90 -8.00 5.47 3.22
C ASN A 90 -8.51 6.92 3.16
N SER A 91 -7.76 7.92 3.64
CA SER A 91 -8.17 9.32 3.46
C SER A 91 -7.96 9.81 2.04
N GLN A 92 -7.16 9.13 1.23
CA GLN A 92 -6.83 9.51 -0.15
C GLN A 92 -7.45 8.60 -1.20
N VAL A 93 -8.14 7.52 -0.84
CA VAL A 93 -8.80 6.61 -1.79
C VAL A 93 -10.33 6.72 -1.73
N SER A 94 -10.97 6.58 -2.89
CA SER A 94 -12.44 6.64 -3.08
C SER A 94 -13.06 5.26 -3.22
#